data_AF-A0A1I6H4F7-F1
#
_entry.id   AF-A0A1I6H4F7-F1
#
_cell.length_a   1.000
_cell.length_b   1.000
_cell.length_c   1.000
_cell.angle_alpha   90.00
_cell.angle_beta   90.00
_cell.angle_gamma   90.00
#
_symmetry.space_group_name_H-M   'P 1'
#
loop_
_entity.id
_entity.type
_entity.pdbx_description
1 polymer ?
#
loop_
_entity_poly.entity_id
_entity_poly.type
_entity_poly.pdbx_seq_one_letter_code
_entity_poly.pdbx_strand_id
1 'polypeptide(L)' 'MIFDWDENKAKVNLQKHGVSFEEASSVFYDDLSRTVLDPFSSVGESRFLTLGLSAAMNVLLVVHTEVEENSFVS' A
#
# COMPACT_ATOMS: atom_id res chain seq x y z
N MET A 1 5.05 1.83 -11.37
CA MET A 1 5.12 2.11 -9.92
C MET A 1 6.22 1.25 -9.34
N ILE A 2 7.00 1.79 -8.40
CA ILE A 2 8.01 1.04 -7.65
C ILE A 2 7.41 0.81 -6.27
N PHE A 3 7.43 -0.43 -5.80
CA PHE A 3 6.97 -0.79 -4.47
C PHE A 3 8.15 -1.27 -3.67
N ASP A 4 8.21 -0.83 -2.41
CA ASP A 4 9.23 -1.26 -1.46
C ASP A 4 8.57 -1.57 -0.11
N TRP A 5 9.13 -2.54 0.58
CA TRP A 5 8.67 -2.95 1.90
C TRP A 5 9.76 -3.72 2.65
N ASP A 6 9.72 -3.59 3.98
CA ASP A 6 10.56 -4.41 4.86
C ASP A 6 10.12 -5.89 4.83
N GLU A 7 11.07 -6.80 4.68
CA GLU A 7 10.81 -8.25 4.61
C GLU A 7 10.16 -8.82 5.88
N ASN A 8 10.51 -8.30 7.06
CA ASN A 8 9.91 -8.77 8.30
C ASN A 8 8.44 -8.33 8.38
N LYS A 9 8.15 -7.09 7.96
CA LYS A 9 6.78 -6.60 7.82
C LYS A 9 5.99 -7.45 6.83
N ALA A 10 6.56 -7.82 5.68
CA ALA A 10 5.91 -8.70 4.70
C ALA A 10 5.56 -10.08 5.29
N LYS A 11 6.51 -10.72 5.99
CA LYS A 11 6.28 -12.01 6.68
C LYS A 11 5.18 -11.90 7.73
N VAL A 12 5.23 -10.86 8.57
CA VAL A 12 4.22 -10.61 9.60
C VAL A 12 2.86 -10.32 8.98
N ASN A 13 2.80 -9.57 7.88
CA ASN A 13 1.54 -9.28 7.18
C ASN A 13 0.91 -10.56 6.62
N LEU A 14 1.72 -11.38 5.95
CA LEU A 14 1.26 -12.65 5.39
C LEU A 14 0.74 -13.58 6.50
N GLN A 15 1.44 -13.67 7.63
CA GLN A 15 0.99 -14.48 8.77
C GLN A 15 -0.31 -13.97 9.39
N LYS A 16 -0.47 -12.65 9.52
CA LYS A 16 -1.64 -12.04 10.19
C LYS A 16 -2.87 -11.96 9.30
N HIS A 17 -2.68 -11.68 8.02
CA HIS A 17 -3.76 -11.32 7.09
C HIS A 17 -3.95 -12.32 5.95
N GLY A 18 -3.01 -13.26 5.76
CA GLY A 18 -3.09 -14.23 4.66
C GLY A 18 -2.85 -13.63 3.27
N VAL A 19 -2.41 -12.36 3.21
CA VAL A 19 -2.19 -11.61 1.97
C VAL A 19 -0.73 -11.19 1.90
N SER A 20 -0.07 -11.49 0.78
CA SER A 20 1.31 -11.05 0.54
C SER A 20 1.33 -9.60 0.05
N PHE A 21 2.47 -8.92 0.17
CA PHE A 21 2.58 -7.55 -0.35
C PHE A 21 2.63 -7.51 -1.87
N GLU A 22 3.08 -8.57 -2.54
CA GLU A 22 2.97 -8.74 -3.97
C GLU A 22 1.50 -8.77 -4.41
N GLU A 23 0.64 -9.55 -3.73
CA GLU A 23 -0.80 -9.53 -4.00
C GLU A 23 -1.40 -8.16 -3.66
N ALA A 24 -1.10 -7.60 -2.49
CA ALA A 24 -1.65 -6.29 -2.09
C ALA A 24 -1.26 -5.17 -3.08
N SER A 25 -0.05 -5.22 -3.65
CA SER A 25 0.41 -4.26 -4.66
C SER A 25 -0.39 -4.33 -5.97
N SER A 26 -1.07 -5.44 -6.23
CA SER A 26 -1.88 -5.56 -7.44
C SER A 26 -3.12 -4.65 -7.44
N VAL A 27 -3.57 -4.22 -6.25
CA VAL A 27 -4.69 -3.27 -6.08
C VAL A 27 -4.43 -1.94 -6.77
N PHE A 28 -3.18 -1.51 -6.87
CA PHE A 28 -2.81 -0.25 -7.54
C PHE A 28 -2.98 -0.31 -9.06
N TYR A 29 -3.23 -1.49 -9.63
CA TYR A 29 -3.54 -1.68 -11.05
C TYR A 29 -5.05 -1.87 -11.29
N ASP A 30 -5.90 -1.82 -10.26
CA ASP A 30 -7.35 -1.78 -10.42
C ASP A 30 -7.81 -0.36 -10.78
N ASP A 31 -8.31 -0.20 -12.00
CA ASP A 31 -8.84 1.07 -12.53
C ASP A 31 -10.00 1.63 -11.69
N LEU A 32 -10.67 0.79 -10.90
CA LEU A 32 -11.78 1.18 -10.03
C LEU A 32 -11.36 1.41 -8.57
N SER A 33 -10.08 1.23 -8.25
CA SER A 33 -9.54 1.44 -6.91
C SER A 33 -9.74 2.87 -6.43
N ARG A 34 -9.80 3.04 -5.10
CA ARG A 34 -10.00 4.34 -4.45
C ARG A 34 -8.99 4.54 -3.34
N THR A 35 -8.26 5.63 -3.42
CA THR A 35 -7.28 6.05 -2.41
C THR A 35 -7.79 7.25 -1.62
N VAL A 36 -7.67 7.19 -0.30
CA VAL A 36 -7.96 8.30 0.62
C VAL A 36 -6.80 8.50 1.59
N LEU A 37 -6.62 9.73 2.08
CA LEU A 37 -5.69 9.99 3.17
C LEU A 37 -6.24 9.35 4.46
N ASP A 38 -5.39 8.62 5.20
CA ASP A 38 -5.76 8.10 6.52
C ASP A 38 -6.05 9.29 7.47
N PRO A 39 -7.27 9.40 8.05
CA PRO A 39 -7.60 10.45 9.01
C PRO A 39 -6.69 10.47 10.25
N PHE A 40 -6.03 9.35 10.55
CA PHE A 40 -5.10 9.20 11.66
C PHE A 40 -3.63 9.34 11.24
N SER A 41 -3.36 9.79 10.01
CA SER A 41 -2.01 10.12 9.57
C SER A 41 -1.37 11.17 10.48
N SER A 42 -0.08 10.99 10.78
CA SER A 42 0.69 11.90 11.63
C SER A 42 1.34 12.99 10.78
N VAL A 43 1.63 14.14 11.40
CA VAL A 43 2.42 15.19 10.76
C VAL A 43 3.84 14.67 10.55
N GLY A 44 4.16 14.30 9.30
CA GLY A 44 5.47 13.76 8.91
C GLY A 44 5.43 12.36 8.30
N GLU A 45 4.32 11.62 8.41
CA GLU A 45 4.15 10.32 7.76
C GLU A 45 2.74 10.22 7.17
N SER A 46 2.60 10.71 5.93
CA SER A 46 1.35 10.63 5.17
C SER A 46 1.05 9.17 4.84
N ARG A 47 0.07 8.61 5.54
CA ARG A 47 -0.46 7.27 5.29
C ARG A 47 -1.72 7.35 4.47
N PHE A 48 -1.82 6.51 3.46
CA PHE A 48 -2.94 6.42 2.54
C PHE A 48 -3.60 5.06 2.65
N LEU A 49 -4.92 5.03 2.45
CA LEU A 49 -5.74 3.83 2.42
C LEU A 49 -6.23 3.65 0.99
N THR A 50 -5.91 2.52 0.37
CA THR A 50 -6.40 2.15 -0.97
C THR A 50 -7.32 0.95 -0.87
N LEU A 51 -8.56 1.10 -1.34
CA LEU A 51 -9.53 0.03 -1.48
C LEU A 51 -9.64 -0.37 -2.96
N GLY A 52 -9.50 -1.66 -3.27
CA GLY A 52 -9.69 -2.16 -4.63
C GLY A 52 -9.58 -3.68 -4.73
N LEU A 53 -9.63 -4.18 -5.96
CA LEU A 53 -9.52 -5.60 -6.27
C LEU A 53 -8.06 -6.02 -6.49
N SER A 54 -7.66 -7.12 -5.86
CA SER A 54 -6.39 -7.78 -6.13
C SER A 54 -6.45 -8.65 -7.39
N ALA A 55 -5.29 -9.04 -7.91
CA ALA A 55 -5.17 -10.00 -9.01
C ALA A 55 -5.76 -11.39 -8.66
N ALA A 56 -5.91 -11.71 -7.37
CA ALA A 56 -6.58 -12.93 -6.90
C ALA A 56 -8.10 -12.74 -6.74
N MET A 57 -8.65 -11.61 -7.21
CA MET A 57 -10.07 -11.24 -7.10
C MET A 57 -10.56 -11.02 -5.66
N ASN A 58 -9.64 -10.72 -4.73
CA ASN A 58 -9.98 -10.33 -3.36
C ASN A 58 -10.19 -8.82 -3.27
N VAL A 59 -11.19 -8.37 -2.51
CA VAL A 59 -11.29 -6.96 -2.14
C VAL A 59 -10.36 -6.69 -0.97
N LEU A 60 -9.39 -5.80 -1.16
CA LEU A 60 -8.36 -5.49 -0.16
C LEU A 60 -8.39 -4.00 0.21
N LEU A 61 -8.12 -3.74 1.50
CA LEU A 61 -7.77 -2.41 2.00
C LEU A 61 -6.27 -2.38 2.28
N VAL A 62 -5.53 -1.60 1.51
CA VAL A 62 -4.06 -1.50 1.59
C VAL A 62 -3.66 -0.18 2.23
N VAL A 63 -2.85 -0.25 3.28
CA VAL A 63 -2.24 0.93 3.92
C VAL A 63 -0.84 1.14 3.35
N HIS A 64 -0.58 2.32 2.80
CA HIS A 64 0.71 2.61 2.17
C HIS A 64 1.16 4.05 2.42
N THR A 65 2.42 4.32 2.08
CA THR A 65 3.04 5.64 2.11
C THR A 65 3.57 5.92 0.70
N GLU A 66 3.34 7.12 0.19
CA GLU A 66 3.89 7.55 -1.10
C GLU A 66 5.17 8.34 -0.87
N VAL A 67 6.21 8.02 -1.63
CA VAL A 67 7.45 8.79 -1.66
C VAL A 67 7.51 9.48 -3.02
N GLU A 68 7.41 10.81 -3.04
CA GLU A 68 7.65 11.57 -4.27
C GLU A 68 9.15 11.56 -4.59
N GLU A 69 9.48 11.20 -5.82
CA GLU A 69 10.86 11.10 -6.33
C GLU A 69 11.59 12.47 -6.46
N ASN A 70 11.02 13.56 -5.90
CA ASN A 70 11.53 14.92 -6.08
C ASN A 70 12.20 15.53 -4.83
N SER A 71 12.60 14.70 -3.86
CA SER A 71 13.26 15.16 -2.62
C SER A 71 14.80 15.24 -2.70
N PHE A 72 15.41 14.85 -3.82
CA PHE A 72 16.83 15.12 -4.07
C PHE A 72 16.97 16.49 -4.76
N VAL A 73 16.75 17.56 -3.99
CA VAL A 73 17.29 18.87 -4.36
C VAL A 73 18.79 18.83 -4.01
N SER A 74 19.61 19.10 -5.04
CA SER A 74 21.07 19.20 -5.04
C SER A 74 21.70 19.84 -3.80
#